data_AF-A0A2G9UL09-F1
#
_entry.id   AF-A0A2G9UL09-F1
#
_cell.length_a   1.000
_cell.length_b   1.000
_cell.length_c   1.000
_cell.angle_alpha   90.00
_cell.angle_beta   90.00
_cell.angle_gamma   90.00
#
_symmetry.space_group_name_H-M   'P 1'
#
loop_
_entity.id
_entity.type
_entity.pdbx_description
1 polymer ?
#
loop_
_entity_poly.entity_id
_entity_poly.type
_entity_poly.pdbx_seq_one_letter_code
_entity_poly.pdbx_strand_id
1 'polypeptide(L)'
;MTYGIEKHPFYEVNLDLMEDESLSRMFCGAYLDQLYKDHDTLEKRKRHLLTGDRDEDLKMLMTEARRFLPLQHFFWGIWNIICVQELGSIQGIDFAAHAKDRFIMYYRFKSNMYNY
;
A
#
# COMPACT_ATOMS: atom_id res chain seq x y z
N MET A 1 -6.64 -4.47 -4.73
CA MET A 1 -7.60 -5.58 -4.55
C MET A 1 -8.98 -4.98 -4.58
N THR A 2 -9.85 -5.51 -5.41
CA THR A 2 -11.25 -5.09 -5.51
C THR A 2 -12.10 -6.17 -4.86
N TYR A 3 -12.88 -5.81 -3.85
CA TYR A 3 -13.75 -6.73 -3.11
C TYR A 3 -15.21 -6.60 -3.56
N GLY A 4 -16.07 -7.54 -3.17
CA GLY A 4 -17.50 -7.53 -3.53
C GLY A 4 -17.78 -8.13 -4.90
N ILE A 5 -16.87 -8.96 -5.40
CA ILE A 5 -17.05 -9.70 -6.64
C ILE A 5 -17.91 -10.94 -6.35
N GLU A 6 -18.92 -11.22 -7.17
CA GLU A 6 -19.82 -12.37 -6.95
C GLU A 6 -19.11 -13.72 -7.14
N LYS A 7 -18.11 -13.73 -8.04
CA LYS A 7 -17.35 -14.93 -8.38
C LYS A 7 -16.29 -15.22 -7.31
N HIS A 8 -16.19 -16.47 -6.88
CA HIS A 8 -15.08 -16.98 -6.07
C HIS A 8 -13.72 -16.57 -6.69
N PRO A 9 -12.75 -16.07 -5.89
CA PRO A 9 -12.69 -16.01 -4.42
C PRO A 9 -13.32 -14.77 -3.78
N PHE A 10 -14.23 -14.10 -4.48
CA PHE A 10 -15.00 -12.91 -4.08
C PHE A 10 -14.21 -11.58 -4.06
N TYR A 11 -13.03 -11.60 -4.68
CA TYR A 11 -12.19 -10.44 -4.93
C TYR A 11 -11.36 -10.61 -6.21
N GLU A 12 -10.81 -9.51 -6.69
CA GLU A 12 -9.85 -9.48 -7.81
C GLU A 12 -8.57 -8.74 -7.44
N VAL A 13 -7.46 -9.18 -8.05
CA VAL A 13 -6.13 -8.58 -7.90
C VAL A 13 -5.71 -8.02 -9.25
N ASN A 14 -5.38 -6.72 -9.27
CA ASN A 14 -4.74 -6.08 -10.39
C ASN A 14 -3.36 -5.59 -9.92
N LEU A 15 -2.31 -6.24 -10.40
CA LEU A 15 -0.93 -5.95 -10.01
C LEU A 15 -0.41 -4.68 -10.70
N ASP A 16 -0.88 -4.38 -11.90
CA ASP A 16 -0.43 -3.22 -12.68
C ASP A 16 -0.84 -1.92 -12.00
N LEU A 17 -2.05 -1.89 -11.43
CA LEU A 17 -2.51 -0.75 -10.63
C LEU A 17 -1.72 -0.53 -9.33
N MET A 18 -1.05 -1.56 -8.80
CA MET A 18 -0.33 -1.45 -7.52
C MET A 18 1.00 -0.71 -7.64
N GLU A 19 1.62 -0.72 -8.84
CA GLU A 19 2.87 -0.01 -9.12
C GLU A 19 2.72 1.11 -10.14
N ASP A 20 1.48 1.45 -10.53
CA ASP A 20 1.18 2.54 -11.46
C ASP A 20 1.76 3.88 -10.96
N GLU A 21 2.71 4.40 -11.74
CA GLU A 21 3.44 5.61 -11.37
C GLU A 21 2.60 6.87 -11.45
N SER A 22 1.65 6.93 -12.39
CA SER A 22 0.76 8.08 -12.56
C SER A 22 -0.21 8.20 -11.38
N LEU A 23 -0.80 7.08 -10.97
CA LEU A 23 -1.67 7.02 -9.80
C LEU A 23 -0.91 7.33 -8.51
N SER A 24 0.28 6.74 -8.34
CA SER A 24 1.13 7.03 -7.18
C SER A 24 1.49 8.51 -7.11
N ARG A 25 1.91 9.12 -8.23
CA ARG A 25 2.23 10.55 -8.30
C ARG A 25 1.02 11.42 -8.00
N MET A 26 -0.15 11.09 -8.54
CA MET A 26 -1.39 11.82 -8.30
C MET A 26 -1.78 11.78 -6.82
N PHE A 27 -1.81 10.59 -6.21
CA PHE A 27 -2.19 10.42 -4.81
C PHE A 27 -1.18 11.05 -3.84
N CYS A 28 0.11 10.73 -3.98
CA CYS A 28 1.17 11.28 -3.15
C CYS A 28 1.29 12.81 -3.33
N GLY A 29 1.11 13.30 -4.56
CA GLY A 29 1.13 14.73 -4.86
C GLY A 29 0.02 15.49 -4.15
N ALA A 30 -1.23 15.01 -4.24
CA ALA A 30 -2.36 15.63 -3.57
C ALA A 30 -2.22 15.63 -2.04
N TYR A 31 -1.72 14.53 -1.48
CA TYR A 31 -1.40 14.44 -0.05
C TYR A 31 -0.31 15.43 0.37
N LEU A 32 0.76 15.52 -0.41
CA LEU A 32 1.86 16.45 -0.16
C LEU A 32 1.42 17.91 -0.27
N ASP A 33 0.57 18.24 -1.24
CA ASP A 33 0.02 19.59 -1.40
C ASP A 33 -0.79 20.01 -0.17
N GLN A 34 -1.52 19.09 0.44
CA GLN A 34 -2.23 19.36 1.69
C GLN A 34 -1.26 19.55 2.86
N LEU A 35 -0.25 18.69 2.99
CA LEU A 35 0.79 18.85 4.02
C LEU A 35 1.50 20.21 3.93
N TYR A 36 1.81 20.68 2.71
CA TYR A 36 2.44 21.98 2.50
C TYR A 36 1.53 23.15 2.88
N LYS A 37 0.20 23.01 2.73
CA LYS A 37 -0.77 24.02 3.17
C LYS A 37 -0.87 24.05 4.71
N ASP A 38 -0.90 22.89 5.34
CA ASP A 38 -1.01 22.77 6.80
C ASP A 38 0.29 23.18 7.51
N HIS A 39 1.42 23.08 6.79
CA HIS A 39 2.76 23.43 7.25
C HIS A 39 3.36 24.56 6.39
N ASP A 40 2.72 25.72 6.46
CA ASP A 40 3.04 26.91 5.67
C ASP A 40 4.44 27.50 5.93
N THR A 41 5.02 27.29 7.12
CA THR A 41 6.36 27.79 7.47
C THR A 41 7.43 26.70 7.42
N LEU A 42 8.67 27.10 7.12
CA LEU A 42 9.83 26.18 7.09
C LEU A 42 10.01 25.42 8.42
N GLU A 43 9.76 26.08 9.56
CA GLU A 43 9.89 25.45 10.87
C GLU A 43 8.79 24.41 11.16
N LYS A 44 7.58 24.59 10.61
CA LYS A 44 6.55 23.56 10.66
C LYS A 44 6.93 22.40 9.73
N ARG A 45 7.38 22.69 8.51
CA ARG A 45 7.79 21.68 7.51
C ARG A 45 8.86 20.72 8.02
N LYS A 46 9.92 21.25 8.64
CA LYS A 46 11.00 20.43 9.20
C LYS A 46 10.53 19.42 10.25
N ARG A 47 9.51 19.76 11.05
CA ARG A 47 8.94 18.82 12.05
C ARG A 47 8.24 17.63 11.40
N HIS A 48 7.83 17.78 10.15
CA HIS A 48 7.16 16.76 9.35
C HIS A 48 8.07 16.20 8.25
N LEU A 49 9.39 16.34 8.41
CA LEU A 49 10.42 15.81 7.50
C LEU A 49 10.32 16.36 6.07
N LEU A 50 9.68 17.51 5.88
CA LEU A 50 9.62 18.20 4.59
C LEU A 50 10.85 19.08 4.41
N THR A 51 11.55 18.91 3.30
CA THR A 51 12.76 19.67 2.94
C THR A 51 12.43 21.08 2.50
N GLY A 52 11.22 21.29 1.98
CA GLY A 52 10.80 22.53 1.32
C GLY A 52 10.95 22.48 -0.19
N ASP A 53 11.72 21.53 -0.73
CA ASP A 53 11.69 21.17 -2.14
C ASP A 53 10.57 20.14 -2.36
N ARG A 54 9.50 20.59 -3.01
CA ARG A 54 8.30 19.78 -3.21
C ARG A 54 8.58 18.54 -4.09
N ASP A 55 9.45 18.67 -5.09
CA ASP A 55 9.70 17.57 -6.01
C ASP A 55 10.59 16.50 -5.37
N GLU A 56 11.55 16.92 -4.53
CA GLU A 56 12.33 16.02 -3.68
C GLU A 56 11.44 15.29 -2.67
N ASP A 57 10.60 16.03 -1.94
CA ASP A 57 9.67 15.48 -0.95
C ASP A 57 8.67 14.50 -1.57
N LEU A 58 8.17 14.80 -2.79
CA LEU A 58 7.28 13.90 -3.53
C LEU A 58 7.99 12.61 -3.95
N LYS A 59 9.21 12.73 -4.48
CA LYS A 59 10.02 11.55 -4.86
C LYS A 59 10.31 10.67 -3.65
N MET A 60 10.65 11.28 -2.51
CA MET A 60 10.87 10.58 -1.25
C MET A 60 9.61 9.85 -0.80
N LEU A 61 8.46 10.53 -0.76
CA LEU A 61 7.19 9.95 -0.34
C LEU A 61 6.78 8.76 -1.22
N MET A 62 6.89 8.88 -2.55
CA MET A 62 6.59 7.78 -3.47
C MET A 62 7.54 6.60 -3.29
N THR A 63 8.81 6.86 -3.02
CA THR A 63 9.82 5.81 -2.79
C THR A 63 9.54 5.06 -1.49
N GLU A 64 9.28 5.78 -0.40
CA GLU A 64 8.90 5.20 0.89
C GLU A 64 7.61 4.38 0.77
N ALA A 65 6.57 4.91 0.13
CA ALA A 65 5.32 4.19 -0.11
C ALA A 65 5.54 2.84 -0.83
N ARG A 66 6.42 2.81 -1.84
CA ARG A 66 6.79 1.58 -2.56
C ARG A 66 7.58 0.59 -1.68
N ARG A 67 8.45 1.06 -0.79
CA ARG A 67 9.20 0.20 0.15
C ARG A 67 8.27 -0.56 1.09
N PHE A 68 7.20 0.08 1.54
CA PHE A 68 6.22 -0.52 2.46
C PHE A 68 5.19 -1.43 1.78
N LEU A 69 5.08 -1.40 0.45
CA LEU A 69 4.13 -2.20 -0.33
C LEU A 69 4.18 -3.72 0.00
N PRO A 70 5.33 -4.41 0.00
CA PRO A 70 5.38 -5.83 0.38
C PRO A 70 4.98 -6.07 1.83
N LEU A 71 5.30 -5.17 2.77
CA LEU A 71 5.05 -5.38 4.20
C LEU A 71 3.57 -5.53 4.52
N GLN A 72 2.72 -4.69 3.92
CA GLN A 72 1.27 -4.82 4.08
C GLN A 72 0.75 -6.16 3.52
N HIS A 73 1.33 -6.68 2.44
CA HIS A 73 0.95 -7.98 1.92
C HIS A 73 1.32 -9.12 2.87
N PHE A 74 2.51 -9.05 3.48
CA PHE A 74 2.90 -10.01 4.51
C PHE A 74 1.96 -9.98 5.73
N PHE A 75 1.69 -8.78 6.26
CA PHE A 75 0.79 -8.58 7.40
C PHE A 75 -0.60 -9.17 7.13
N TRP A 76 -1.22 -8.78 6.02
CA TRP A 76 -2.55 -9.27 5.69
C TRP A 76 -2.55 -10.76 5.34
N GLY A 77 -1.47 -11.30 4.76
CA GLY A 77 -1.32 -12.75 4.55
C GLY A 77 -1.42 -13.54 5.86
N ILE A 78 -0.71 -13.10 6.90
CA ILE A 78 -0.77 -13.70 8.25
C ILE A 78 -2.17 -13.54 8.85
N TRP A 79 -2.74 -12.34 8.78
CA TRP A 79 -4.09 -12.08 9.30
C TRP A 79 -5.13 -13.03 8.68
N ASN A 80 -5.03 -13.31 7.38
CA ASN A 80 -5.96 -14.23 6.71
C ASN A 80 -5.78 -15.69 7.19
N ILE A 81 -4.55 -16.13 7.48
CA ILE A 81 -4.32 -17.46 8.08
C ILE A 81 -5.02 -17.55 9.44
N ILE A 82 -4.92 -16.52 10.26
CA ILE A 82 -5.61 -16.46 11.56
C ILE A 82 -7.13 -16.52 11.34
N CYS A 83 -7.68 -15.79 10.36
CA CYS A 83 -9.11 -15.86 10.04
C CYS A 83 -9.56 -17.26 9.62
N VAL A 84 -8.76 -18.01 8.84
CA VAL A 84 -9.08 -19.41 8.51
C VAL A 84 -9.22 -20.26 9.78
N GLN A 85 -8.37 -20.03 10.79
CA GLN A 85 -8.38 -20.78 12.05
C GLN A 85 -9.54 -20.37 12.97
N GLU A 86 -9.74 -19.07 13.16
CA GLU A 86 -10.63 -18.53 14.20
C GLU A 86 -12.06 -18.31 13.72
N LEU A 87 -12.26 -18.01 12.42
CA LEU A 87 -13.56 -17.60 11.89
C LEU A 87 -14.22 -18.68 11.02
N GLY A 88 -13.49 -19.74 10.66
CA GLY A 88 -13.96 -20.77 9.74
C GLY A 88 -14.40 -20.18 8.40
N SER A 89 -15.52 -20.67 7.86
CA SER A 89 -16.10 -20.16 6.61
C SER A 89 -17.02 -18.96 6.87
N ILE A 90 -16.52 -17.74 6.65
CA ILE A 90 -17.36 -16.54 6.56
C ILE A 90 -17.89 -16.39 5.13
N GLN A 91 -19.18 -16.07 4.97
CA GLN A 91 -19.74 -15.73 3.65
C GLN A 91 -19.11 -14.44 3.11
N GLY A 92 -18.63 -14.49 1.87
CA GLY A 92 -18.20 -13.30 1.12
C GLY A 92 -16.69 -13.10 0.98
N ILE A 93 -15.85 -13.99 1.51
CA ILE A 93 -14.42 -14.03 1.19
C ILE A 93 -13.82 -15.41 1.44
N ASP A 94 -12.99 -15.88 0.52
CA ASP A 94 -12.14 -17.04 0.76
C ASP A 94 -10.80 -16.60 1.36
N PHE A 95 -10.69 -16.70 2.69
CA PHE A 95 -9.48 -16.29 3.42
C PHE A 95 -8.25 -17.12 3.04
N ALA A 96 -8.40 -18.38 2.67
CA ALA A 96 -7.26 -19.22 2.29
C ALA A 96 -6.70 -18.81 0.92
N ALA A 97 -7.58 -18.58 -0.06
CA ALA A 97 -7.20 -18.01 -1.35
C ALA A 97 -6.58 -16.62 -1.18
N HIS A 98 -7.21 -15.78 -0.36
CA HIS A 98 -6.73 -14.43 -0.11
C HIS A 98 -5.34 -14.44 0.55
N ALA A 99 -5.11 -15.26 1.59
CA ALA A 99 -3.79 -15.43 2.22
C ALA A 99 -2.71 -15.78 1.19
N LYS A 100 -2.98 -16.76 0.32
CA LYS A 100 -2.06 -17.18 -0.73
C LYS A 100 -1.72 -16.02 -1.68
N ASP A 101 -2.72 -15.29 -2.16
CA ASP A 101 -2.51 -14.16 -3.07
C ASP A 101 -1.73 -13.03 -2.39
N ARG A 102 -1.98 -12.76 -1.10
CA ARG A 102 -1.18 -11.82 -0.32
C ARG A 102 0.29 -12.25 -0.25
N PHE A 103 0.60 -13.51 0.01
CA PHE A 103 2.00 -13.94 0.03
C PHE A 103 2.67 -13.91 -1.34
N ILE A 104 1.94 -14.23 -2.42
CA ILE A 104 2.45 -14.07 -3.79
C ILE A 104 2.85 -12.60 -4.02
N MET A 105 2.01 -11.64 -3.64
CA MET A 105 2.31 -10.22 -3.77
C MET A 105 3.46 -9.77 -2.86
N TYR A 106 3.55 -10.29 -1.63
CA TYR A 106 4.70 -10.04 -0.75
C TYR A 106 6.00 -10.42 -1.45
N TYR A 107 6.10 -11.63 -2.00
CA TYR A 107 7.31 -12.08 -2.69
C TYR A 107 7.56 -11.33 -4.00
N ARG A 108 6.49 -10.96 -4.73
CA ARG A 108 6.60 -10.15 -5.95
C ARG A 108 7.24 -8.79 -5.68
N PHE A 109 6.80 -8.09 -4.64
CA PHE A 109 7.26 -6.74 -4.32
C PHE A 109 8.40 -6.71 -3.31
N LYS A 110 8.89 -7.87 -2.84
CA LYS A 110 9.90 -7.96 -1.78
C LYS A 110 11.18 -7.18 -2.09
N SER A 111 11.58 -7.14 -3.37
CA SER A 111 12.74 -6.37 -3.82
C SER A 111 12.63 -4.88 -3.50
N ASN A 112 11.42 -4.32 -3.48
CA ASN A 112 11.19 -2.90 -3.17
C ASN A 112 11.67 -2.53 -1.76
N MET A 113 11.73 -3.49 -0.82
CA MET A 113 12.23 -3.24 0.54
C MET A 113 13.73 -2.93 0.59
N TYR A 114 14.49 -3.35 -0.43
CA TYR A 114 15.95 -3.25 -0.45
C TYR A 114 16.46 -2.13 -1.36
N ASN A 115 15.57 -1.42 -2.05
CA ASN A 115 15.93 -0.33 -2.94
C ASN A 115 16.11 0.97 -2.13
N TYR A 116 17.37 1.35 -1.89
CA TYR A 116 17.80 2.56 -1.15
C TYR A 116 17.87 3.82 -2.02
#